data_AF-A0A2A9NE16-F1
#
_entry.id   AF-A0A2A9NE16-F1
#
_cell.length_a   1.000
_cell.length_b   1.000
_cell.length_c   1.000
_cell.angle_alpha   90.00
_cell.angle_beta   90.00
_cell.angle_gamma   90.00
#
_symmetry.space_group_name_H-M   'P 1'
#
loop_
_entity.id
_entity.type
_entity.pdbx_description
1 polymer ?
#
loop_
_entity_poly.entity_id
_entity_poly.type
_entity_poly.pdbx_seq_one_letter_code
_entity_poly.pdbx_strand_id
1 'polypeptide(L)'
;MGVWLLYLWLLVSPALRLQAYQTLIRIGTWLYGHTDSPHRCFRLPFNLYAKISHKAGFNTMRYISEHITIPIPRVIDAIPVPNGELSIMTRLPGEPLGTEIYTMSKEERTLLAYDLKRCFDRLRSLPPPNSGPKICALGGGPIHLLSCTNELSWPL
;
A
#
# COMPACT_ATOMS: atom_id res chain seq x y z
N MET A 1 -13.06 -2.37 -21.44
CA MET A 1 -11.96 -2.76 -22.35
C MET A 1 -10.56 -2.86 -21.69
N GLY A 2 -10.33 -2.37 -20.46
CA GLY A 2 -8.95 -2.33 -19.89
C GLY A 2 -8.42 -3.60 -19.22
N VAL A 3 -9.27 -4.57 -18.84
CA VAL A 3 -8.83 -5.74 -18.05
C VAL A 3 -7.99 -6.73 -18.87
N TRP A 4 -8.28 -6.87 -20.17
CA TRP A 4 -7.56 -7.75 -21.08
C TRP A 4 -6.13 -7.29 -21.34
N LEU A 5 -5.89 -5.98 -21.41
CA LEU A 5 -4.54 -5.40 -21.56
C LEU A 5 -3.68 -5.68 -20.32
N LEU A 6 -4.26 -5.56 -19.13
CA LEU A 6 -3.57 -5.95 -17.89
C LEU A 6 -3.27 -7.44 -17.86
N TYR A 7 -4.20 -8.28 -18.31
CA TYR A 7 -3.99 -9.72 -18.36
C TYR A 7 -2.86 -10.10 -19.32
N LEU A 8 -2.85 -9.54 -20.53
CA LEU A 8 -1.75 -9.71 -21.49
C LEU A 8 -0.41 -9.21 -20.94
N TRP A 9 -0.42 -8.08 -20.24
CA TRP A 9 0.77 -7.56 -19.59
C TRP A 9 1.31 -8.52 -18.52
N LEU A 10 0.44 -9.10 -17.69
CA LEU A 10 0.84 -10.06 -16.65
C LEU A 10 1.40 -11.39 -17.23
N LEU A 11 1.10 -11.72 -18.49
CA LEU A 11 1.70 -12.85 -19.20
C LEU A 11 3.13 -12.57 -19.67
N VAL A 12 3.55 -11.30 -19.73
CA VAL A 12 4.92 -10.92 -20.06
C VAL A 12 5.89 -11.39 -18.96
N SER A 13 7.10 -11.78 -19.36
CA SER A 13 8.11 -12.27 -18.43
C SER A 13 8.38 -11.27 -17.29
N PRO A 14 8.56 -11.74 -16.05
CA PRO A 14 8.79 -10.85 -14.90
C PRO A 14 9.99 -9.91 -15.09
N ALA A 15 11.03 -10.35 -15.81
CA ALA A 15 12.21 -9.53 -16.10
C ALA A 15 11.89 -8.31 -16.98
N LEU A 16 11.09 -8.51 -18.05
CA LEU A 16 10.68 -7.42 -18.93
C LEU A 16 9.76 -6.44 -18.21
N ARG A 17 8.81 -6.97 -17.42
CA ARG A 17 7.94 -6.12 -16.59
C ARG A 17 8.74 -5.30 -15.60
N LEU A 18 9.72 -5.90 -14.92
CA LEU A 18 10.60 -5.21 -14.00
C LEU A 18 11.39 -4.09 -14.68
N GLN A 19 11.96 -4.36 -15.85
CA GLN A 19 12.67 -3.33 -16.64
C GLN A 19 11.74 -2.17 -17.03
N ALA A 20 10.53 -2.47 -17.49
CA ALA A 20 9.54 -1.44 -17.82
C ALA A 20 9.19 -0.58 -16.60
N TYR A 21 8.95 -1.20 -15.44
CA TYR A 21 8.68 -0.46 -14.21
C TYR A 21 9.87 0.34 -13.72
N GLN A 22 11.10 -0.16 -13.85
CA GLN A 22 12.32 0.61 -13.53
C GLN A 22 12.44 1.85 -14.41
N THR A 23 12.15 1.73 -15.72
CA THR A 23 12.13 2.87 -16.64
C THR A 23 11.03 3.88 -16.24
N LEU A 24 9.83 3.40 -15.91
CA LEU A 24 8.75 4.25 -15.42
C LEU A 24 9.09 4.95 -14.10
N ILE A 25 9.80 4.28 -13.18
CA ILE A 25 10.28 4.88 -11.94
C ILE A 25 11.26 6.02 -12.26
N ARG A 26 12.22 5.79 -13.17
CA ARG A 26 13.18 6.84 -13.58
C ARG A 26 12.48 8.06 -14.18
N ILE A 27 11.53 7.82 -15.10
CA ILE A 27 10.73 8.88 -15.71
C ILE A 27 9.89 9.61 -14.66
N GLY A 28 9.26 8.85 -13.76
CA GLY A 28 8.41 9.38 -12.69
C GLY A 28 9.19 10.25 -11.70
N THR A 29 10.36 9.79 -11.26
CA THR A 29 11.26 10.57 -10.39
C THR A 29 11.76 11.83 -11.08
N TRP A 30 12.02 11.77 -12.38
CA TRP A 30 12.41 12.95 -13.16
C TRP A 30 11.25 13.95 -13.31
N LEU A 31 10.03 13.48 -13.57
CA LEU A 31 8.87 14.33 -13.85
C LEU A 31 8.21 14.90 -12.58
N TYR A 32 8.16 14.12 -11.51
CA TYR A 32 7.42 14.45 -10.29
C TYR A 32 8.29 14.63 -9.05
N GLY A 33 9.61 14.41 -9.17
CA GLY A 33 10.52 14.44 -8.03
C GLY A 33 10.43 13.20 -7.14
N HIS A 34 11.12 13.26 -6.01
CA HIS A 34 11.14 12.18 -5.03
C HIS A 34 9.94 12.30 -4.07
N THR A 35 9.46 11.16 -3.57
CA THR A 35 8.45 11.13 -2.50
C THR A 35 9.13 11.20 -1.13
N ASP A 36 8.36 11.38 -0.05
CA ASP A 36 8.85 11.37 1.34
C ASP A 36 9.61 10.09 1.72
N SER A 37 9.46 9.02 0.93
CA SER A 37 10.21 7.77 1.07
C SER A 37 10.97 7.47 -0.24
N PRO A 38 12.07 8.19 -0.52
CA PRO A 38 12.72 8.24 -1.83
C PRO A 38 13.28 6.88 -2.30
N HIS A 39 13.48 5.94 -1.39
CA HIS A 39 14.00 4.60 -1.70
C HIS A 39 12.92 3.51 -1.73
N ARG A 40 11.68 3.84 -1.38
CA ARG A 40 10.61 2.84 -1.21
C ARG A 40 9.32 3.19 -1.93
N CYS A 41 9.09 4.44 -2.28
CA CYS A 41 7.85 4.90 -2.87
C CYS A 41 8.14 5.81 -4.07
N PHE A 42 7.53 5.53 -5.21
CA PHE A 42 7.77 6.28 -6.45
C PHE A 42 6.45 6.61 -7.14
N ARG A 43 6.27 7.89 -7.50
CA ARG A 43 5.14 8.32 -8.32
C ARG A 43 5.45 8.02 -9.78
N LEU A 44 4.53 7.33 -10.45
CA LEU A 44 4.67 6.94 -11.85
C LEU A 44 3.68 7.72 -12.72
N PRO A 45 3.96 7.88 -14.02
CA PRO A 45 2.95 8.36 -14.96
C PRO A 45 1.75 7.40 -15.02
N PHE A 46 0.65 7.84 -15.65
CA PHE A 46 -0.60 7.07 -15.79
C PHE A 46 -1.36 6.81 -14.48
N ASN A 47 -1.25 7.70 -13.49
CA ASN A 47 -1.87 7.54 -12.17
C ASN A 47 -1.47 6.22 -11.49
N LEU A 48 -0.20 5.85 -11.65
CA LEU A 48 0.38 4.66 -11.02
C LEU A 48 1.31 5.07 -9.88
N TYR A 49 1.52 4.12 -8.98
CA TYR A 49 2.42 4.25 -7.86
C TYR A 49 3.20 2.95 -7.67
N ALA A 50 4.51 3.07 -7.45
CA ALA A 50 5.39 1.94 -7.16
C ALA A 50 5.80 1.98 -5.69
N LYS A 51 5.77 0.82 -5.03
CA LYS A 51 6.23 0.64 -3.66
C LYS A 51 7.12 -0.58 -3.54
N ILE A 52 8.27 -0.41 -2.88
CA ILE A 52 9.16 -1.51 -2.49
C ILE A 52 8.86 -1.85 -1.03
N SER A 53 8.46 -3.10 -0.78
CA SER A 53 8.17 -3.63 0.54
C SER A 53 9.07 -4.83 0.83
N HIS A 54 9.60 -4.95 2.04
CA HIS A 54 10.36 -6.15 2.44
C HIS A 54 9.49 -7.40 2.59
N LYS A 55 8.17 -7.25 2.67
CA LYS A 55 7.21 -8.36 2.83
C LYS A 55 6.23 -8.37 1.65
N ALA A 56 5.90 -9.58 1.20
CA ALA A 56 4.87 -9.80 0.19
C ALA A 56 3.51 -9.33 0.73
N GLY A 57 3.04 -8.19 0.22
CA GLY A 57 1.79 -7.54 0.62
C GLY A 57 0.68 -7.71 -0.41
N PHE A 58 1.04 -8.17 -1.62
CA PHE A 58 0.16 -8.25 -2.78
C PHE A 58 -1.16 -8.98 -2.51
N ASN A 59 -1.10 -10.20 -1.98
CA ASN A 59 -2.31 -11.03 -1.77
C ASN A 59 -3.27 -10.38 -0.78
N THR A 60 -2.75 -9.82 0.31
CA THR A 60 -3.56 -9.13 1.33
C THR A 60 -4.26 -7.91 0.73
N MET A 61 -3.53 -7.07 0.01
CA MET A 61 -4.08 -5.86 -0.60
C MET A 61 -5.08 -6.19 -1.71
N ARG A 62 -4.83 -7.25 -2.49
CA ARG A 62 -5.76 -7.71 -3.53
C ARG A 62 -7.09 -8.16 -2.91
N TYR A 63 -7.04 -9.00 -1.87
CA TYR A 63 -8.23 -9.42 -1.13
C TYR A 63 -9.03 -8.22 -0.61
N ILE A 64 -8.37 -7.26 0.04
CA ILE A 64 -9.04 -6.05 0.55
C ILE A 64 -9.67 -5.25 -0.60
N SER A 65 -8.97 -5.10 -1.74
CA SER A 65 -9.47 -4.37 -2.91
C SER A 65 -10.69 -5.01 -3.58
N GLU A 66 -10.85 -6.32 -3.44
CA GLU A 66 -12.00 -7.05 -4.00
C GLU A 66 -13.22 -6.99 -3.07
N HIS A 67 -13.03 -6.73 -1.76
CA HIS A 67 -14.09 -6.80 -0.76
C HIS A 67 -14.53 -5.44 -0.19
N ILE A 68 -13.89 -4.33 -0.57
CA ILE A 68 -14.22 -2.99 -0.07
C ILE A 68 -14.41 -1.97 -1.20
N THR A 69 -15.48 -1.17 -1.13
CA THR A 69 -15.83 -0.10 -2.10
C THR A 69 -15.19 1.27 -1.79
N ILE A 70 -14.33 1.36 -0.77
CA ILE A 70 -13.64 2.59 -0.38
C ILE A 70 -12.50 2.86 -1.39
N PRO A 71 -12.14 4.12 -1.68
CA PRO A 71 -10.94 4.43 -2.45
C PRO A 71 -9.68 3.90 -1.74
N ILE A 72 -9.26 2.69 -2.13
CA ILE A 72 -8.02 2.07 -1.69
C ILE A 72 -7.11 1.82 -2.89
N PRO A 73 -5.77 1.83 -2.71
CA PRO A 73 -4.87 1.56 -3.81
C PRO A 73 -5.09 0.13 -4.31
N ARG A 74 -5.46 -0.02 -5.58
CA ARG A 74 -5.65 -1.32 -6.20
C ARG A 74 -4.31 -1.80 -6.72
N VAL A 75 -3.87 -2.96 -6.26
CA VAL A 75 -2.59 -3.52 -6.69
C VAL A 75 -2.78 -4.19 -8.06
N ILE A 76 -1.99 -3.75 -9.02
CA ILE A 76 -2.03 -4.18 -10.42
C ILE A 76 -1.04 -5.32 -10.63
N ASP A 77 0.15 -5.20 -10.03
CA ASP A 77 1.23 -6.15 -10.20
C ASP A 77 2.14 -6.19 -8.97
N ALA A 78 2.80 -7.32 -8.75
CA ALA A 78 3.84 -7.50 -7.75
C ALA A 78 4.97 -8.36 -8.31
N ILE A 79 6.19 -7.84 -8.22
CA ILE A 79 7.39 -8.51 -8.73
C ILE A 79 8.37 -8.70 -7.57
N PRO A 80 8.83 -9.92 -7.29
CA PRO A 80 9.89 -10.16 -6.32
C PRO A 80 11.19 -9.51 -6.82
N VAL A 81 11.87 -8.79 -5.92
CA VAL A 81 13.16 -8.13 -6.15
C VAL A 81 14.11 -8.54 -5.02
N PRO A 82 15.44 -8.44 -5.17
CA PRO A 82 16.39 -8.91 -4.16
C PRO A 82 16.15 -8.37 -2.73
N ASN A 83 15.59 -7.16 -2.62
CA ASN A 83 15.33 -6.49 -1.33
C ASN A 83 13.86 -6.57 -0.88
N GLY A 84 13.03 -7.40 -1.52
CA GLY A 84 11.62 -7.59 -1.18
C GLY A 84 10.70 -7.76 -2.38
N GLU A 85 9.63 -6.98 -2.44
CA GLU A 85 8.60 -7.02 -3.49
C GLU A 85 8.36 -5.59 -4.00
N LEU A 86 8.44 -5.41 -5.31
CA LEU A 86 7.99 -4.20 -6.01
C LEU A 86 6.50 -4.36 -6.32
N SER A 87 5.65 -3.65 -5.60
CA SER A 87 4.20 -3.57 -5.83
C SER A 87 3.86 -2.35 -6.67
N ILE A 88 3.11 -2.56 -7.75
CA ILE A 88 2.56 -1.51 -8.60
C ILE A 88 1.07 -1.37 -8.29
N MET A 89 0.64 -0.15 -7.96
CA MET A 89 -0.72 0.14 -7.52
C MET A 89 -1.29 1.38 -8.21
N THR A 90 -2.61 1.48 -8.25
CA THR A 90 -3.30 2.69 -8.69
C THR A 90 -3.09 3.82 -7.67
N ARG A 91 -2.87 5.04 -8.16
CA ARG A 91 -2.81 6.24 -7.33
C ARG A 91 -4.20 6.55 -6.77
N LEU A 92 -4.25 6.87 -5.48
CA LEU A 92 -5.40 7.52 -4.88
C LEU A 92 -5.37 9.02 -5.16
N PRO A 93 -6.51 9.65 -5.50
CA PRO A 93 -6.57 11.10 -5.61
C PRO A 93 -6.31 11.73 -4.24
N GLY A 94 -5.52 12.81 -4.23
CA GLY A 94 -5.15 13.54 -3.01
C GLY A 94 -3.65 13.68 -2.84
N GLU A 95 -3.27 14.49 -1.85
CA GLU A 95 -1.88 14.72 -1.46
C GLU A 95 -1.56 13.97 -0.16
N PRO A 96 -0.30 13.53 0.03
CA PRO A 96 0.11 12.87 1.25
C PRO A 96 -0.11 13.77 2.46
N LEU A 97 -0.84 13.27 3.46
CA LEU A 97 -1.16 14.02 4.67
C LEU A 97 0.08 14.49 5.46
N GLY A 98 1.21 13.78 5.31
CA GLY A 98 2.55 14.18 5.75
C GLY A 98 2.59 15.04 7.00
N THR A 99 3.20 16.22 6.87
CA THR A 99 3.26 17.25 7.92
C THR A 99 2.04 18.18 7.92
N GLU A 100 1.14 18.08 6.94
CA GLU A 100 -0.06 18.91 6.85
C GLU A 100 -1.05 18.65 7.99
N ILE A 101 -0.99 17.47 8.63
CA ILE A 101 -1.79 17.19 9.84
C ILE A 101 -1.53 18.22 10.97
N TYR A 102 -0.31 18.78 11.03
CA TYR A 102 0.07 19.77 12.04
C TYR A 102 -0.50 21.16 11.76
N THR A 103 -0.80 21.48 10.49
CA THR A 103 -1.37 22.77 10.08
C THR A 103 -2.90 22.76 10.06
N MET A 104 -3.54 21.59 10.11
CA MET A 104 -5.00 21.45 10.19
C MET A 104 -5.61 22.04 11.47
N SER A 105 -6.77 22.68 11.31
CA SER A 105 -7.66 23.12 12.39
C SER A 105 -8.22 21.94 13.20
N LYS A 106 -8.82 22.24 14.35
CA LYS A 106 -9.43 21.21 15.21
C LYS A 106 -10.61 20.52 14.53
N GLU A 107 -11.37 21.28 13.76
CA GLU A 107 -12.53 20.85 12.99
C GLU A 107 -12.09 19.88 11.88
N GLU A 108 -11.05 20.24 11.11
CA GLU A 108 -10.47 19.39 10.06
C GLU A 108 -9.90 18.09 10.63
N ARG A 109 -9.20 18.15 11.77
CA ARG A 109 -8.70 16.95 12.45
C ARG A 109 -9.83 16.04 12.92
N THR A 110 -10.95 16.61 13.35
CA THR A 110 -12.13 15.84 13.79
C THR A 110 -12.78 15.13 12.61
N LEU A 111 -12.91 15.80 11.46
CA LEU A 111 -13.40 15.20 10.21
C LEU A 111 -12.46 14.09 9.73
N LEU A 112 -11.15 14.33 9.72
CA LEU A 112 -10.15 13.34 9.36
C LEU A 112 -10.23 12.10 10.28
N ALA A 113 -10.35 12.29 11.60
CA ALA A 113 -10.49 11.20 12.55
C ALA A 113 -11.78 10.39 12.31
N TYR A 114 -12.88 11.07 11.98
CA TYR A 114 -14.15 10.43 11.62
C TYR A 114 -14.02 9.58 10.35
N ASP A 115 -13.38 10.11 9.31
CA ASP A 115 -13.16 9.39 8.05
C ASP A 115 -12.23 8.19 8.23
N LEU A 116 -11.13 8.35 8.98
CA LEU A 116 -10.23 7.24 9.33
C LEU A 116 -10.97 6.16 10.11
N LYS A 117 -11.77 6.53 11.11
CA LYS A 117 -12.60 5.58 11.86
C LYS A 117 -13.51 4.79 10.92
N ARG A 118 -14.23 5.47 10.03
CA ARG A 118 -15.14 4.82 9.07
C ARG A 118 -14.40 3.85 8.14
N CYS A 119 -13.20 4.21 7.70
CA CYS A 119 -12.35 3.34 6.89
C CYS A 119 -11.92 2.09 7.68
N PHE A 120 -11.45 2.26 8.91
CA PHE A 120 -11.04 1.14 9.76
C PHE A 120 -12.20 0.24 10.15
N ASP A 121 -13.38 0.78 10.46
CA ASP A 121 -14.56 0.00 10.79
C ASP A 121 -14.95 -0.93 9.63
N ARG A 122 -14.88 -0.43 8.39
CA ARG A 122 -15.10 -1.25 7.18
C ARG A 122 -14.02 -2.29 6.97
N LEU A 123 -12.74 -1.93 7.14
CA LEU A 123 -11.63 -2.89 7.05
C LEU A 123 -11.77 -4.02 8.07
N ARG A 124 -12.17 -3.71 9.32
CA ARG A 124 -12.38 -4.70 10.39
C ARG A 124 -13.64 -5.55 10.19
N SER A 125 -14.62 -5.05 9.45
CA SER A 125 -15.83 -5.80 9.13
C SER A 125 -15.61 -6.89 8.07
N LEU A 126 -14.45 -6.90 7.40
CA LEU A 126 -14.14 -7.94 6.43
C LEU A 126 -14.06 -9.32 7.11
N PRO A 127 -14.74 -10.34 6.58
CA PRO A 127 -14.59 -11.69 7.11
C PRO A 127 -13.13 -12.13 6.91
N PRO A 128 -12.57 -12.89 7.88
CA PRO A 128 -11.27 -13.50 7.67
C PRO A 128 -11.36 -14.45 6.48
N PRO A 129 -10.31 -14.52 5.64
CA PRO A 129 -10.28 -15.45 4.52
C PRO A 129 -10.40 -16.89 5.02
N ASN A 130 -11.12 -17.72 4.28
CA ASN A 130 -11.49 -19.09 4.68
C ASN A 130 -10.30 -20.03 4.92
N SER A 131 -9.08 -19.62 4.56
CA SER A 131 -7.83 -20.37 4.75
C SER A 131 -6.65 -19.43 5.02
N GLY A 132 -5.84 -19.70 6.05
CA GLY A 132 -4.58 -19.01 6.34
C GLY A 132 -4.48 -18.39 7.74
N PRO A 133 -3.30 -17.89 8.15
CA PRO A 133 -3.09 -17.29 9.46
C PRO A 133 -3.95 -16.04 9.65
N LYS A 134 -4.67 -15.99 10.78
CA LYS A 134 -5.76 -15.04 11.09
C LYS A 134 -5.26 -13.66 11.57
N ILE A 135 -3.96 -13.39 11.51
CA ILE A 135 -3.36 -12.18 12.10
C ILE A 135 -2.54 -11.41 11.05
N CYS A 136 -3.04 -10.22 10.73
CA CYS A 136 -2.39 -9.04 10.11
C CYS A 136 -1.79 -9.12 8.70
N ALA A 137 -1.63 -10.30 8.08
CA ALA A 137 -1.32 -10.41 6.65
C ALA A 137 -1.63 -11.82 6.15
N LEU A 138 -2.17 -11.96 4.93
CA LEU A 138 -2.44 -13.26 4.30
C LEU A 138 -1.19 -14.16 4.19
N GLY A 139 0.01 -13.56 4.25
CA GLY A 139 1.29 -14.27 4.20
C GLY A 139 2.04 -14.37 5.53
N GLY A 140 1.47 -13.95 6.66
CA GLY A 140 2.14 -14.01 7.98
C GLY A 140 3.41 -13.16 8.04
N GLY A 141 3.27 -11.85 8.24
CA GLY A 141 4.40 -10.96 8.50
C GLY A 141 4.66 -10.79 10.00
N PRO A 142 5.91 -10.66 10.47
CA PRO A 142 6.18 -10.34 11.87
C PRO A 142 5.50 -9.03 12.28
N ILE A 143 4.84 -9.04 13.43
CA ILE A 143 4.19 -7.88 14.03
C ILE A 143 5.31 -7.07 14.71
N HIS A 144 5.71 -5.96 14.10
CA HIS A 144 6.50 -4.95 14.80
C HIS A 144 5.51 -3.96 15.42
N LEU A 145 5.02 -4.30 16.62
CA LEU A 145 4.37 -3.34 17.50
C LEU A 145 5.42 -2.28 17.86
N LEU A 146 5.29 -1.08 17.30
CA LEU A 146 5.95 0.10 17.86
C LEU A 146 5.23 0.42 19.18
N SER A 147 5.98 0.34 20.27
CA SER A 147 5.57 0.45 21.67
C SER A 147 5.09 -0.84 22.35
N CYS A 148 6.05 -1.69 22.71
CA CYS A 148 6.19 -2.04 24.12
C CYS A 148 7.57 -1.53 24.54
N THR A 149 7.61 -0.29 25.05
CA THR A 149 8.70 0.08 25.96
C THR A 149 8.70 -0.90 27.11
N ASN A 150 9.88 -1.46 27.40
CA ASN A 150 10.13 -2.15 28.65
C ASN A 150 9.72 -1.25 29.83
N GLU A 151 9.25 -1.91 30.87
CA GLU A 151 8.82 -1.39 32.17
C GLU A 151 7.39 -0.86 32.26
N LEU A 152 6.51 -1.75 32.72
CA LEU A 152 5.61 -1.49 33.85
C LEU A 152 5.20 -2.83 34.44
N SER A 153 5.79 -3.12 35.59
CA SER A 153 5.33 -4.08 36.58
C SER A 153 3.87 -3.80 36.93
N TRP A 154 3.02 -4.84 36.86
CA TRP A 154 1.75 -4.85 37.57
C TRP A 154 1.87 -5.82 38.74
N PRO A 155 1.60 -5.37 39.98
CA PRO A 155 1.63 -6.22 41.15
C PRO A 155 0.36 -7.09 41.22
N LEU A 156 0.60 -8.35 41.59
CA LEU A 156 -0.30 -9.41 42.08
C LEU A 156 -1.43 -9.87 41.15
#